data_AF-A0A1Y1L7X4-F1
#
_entry.id   AF-A0A1Y1L7X4-F1
#
_cell.length_a   1.000
_cell.length_b   1.000
_cell.length_c   1.000
_cell.angle_alpha   90.00
_cell.angle_beta   90.00
_cell.angle_gamma   90.00
#
_symmetry.space_group_name_H-M   'P 1'
#
loop_
_entity.id
_entity.type
_entity.pdbx_description
1 polymer ?
#
loop_
_entity_poly.entity_id
_entity_poly.type
_entity_poly.pdbx_seq_one_letter_code
_entity_poly.pdbx_strand_id
1 'polypeptide(L)'
;VARQAQKISGAAQDASPLKDYDFQSVPSLNNLVPDFFEPGPKTVKSVALSSWNPPPCHLRQRGHLLYMVVTTNEGEQFQITSHVSGFFVNKSSNAKFDPYPRASPKGY
;
A
#
# COMPACT_ATOMS: atom_id res chain seq x y z
N VAL A 1 4.54 59.79 -50.67
CA VAL A 1 5.88 59.94 -50.08
C VAL A 1 6.37 58.57 -49.64
N ALA A 2 7.67 58.35 -49.77
CA ALA A 2 8.38 57.08 -49.78
C ALA A 2 8.51 56.39 -48.40
N ARG A 3 8.60 55.04 -48.47
CA ARG A 3 9.45 54.11 -47.70
C ARG A 3 9.58 54.28 -46.18
N GLN A 4 9.22 53.23 -45.44
CA GLN A 4 10.26 52.40 -44.79
C GLN A 4 9.77 50.97 -44.53
N ALA A 5 10.67 50.03 -44.82
CA ALA A 5 10.53 48.61 -44.61
C ALA A 5 11.02 48.24 -43.19
N GLN A 6 10.37 47.28 -42.56
CA GLN A 6 11.03 46.40 -41.60
C GLN A 6 10.79 44.94 -42.00
N LYS A 7 11.91 44.22 -42.05
CA LYS A 7 12.12 42.89 -42.61
C LYS A 7 12.26 41.90 -41.43
N ILE A 8 11.34 40.94 -41.40
CA ILE A 8 11.30 39.57 -40.84
C ILE A 8 12.45 39.12 -39.91
N SER A 9 12.11 38.59 -38.72
CA SER A 9 12.49 37.25 -38.17
C SER A 9 12.17 37.21 -36.66
N GLY A 10 11.79 36.11 -36.02
CA GLY A 10 11.87 34.71 -36.42
C GLY A 10 10.75 33.86 -35.85
N ALA A 11 10.78 32.61 -36.28
CA ALA A 11 9.80 31.55 -36.11
C ALA A 11 9.03 31.61 -34.79
N ALA A 12 7.70 31.53 -34.88
CA ALA A 12 6.90 30.84 -33.89
C ALA A 12 7.46 29.42 -33.82
N GLN A 13 8.42 29.21 -32.92
CA GLN A 13 8.89 27.87 -32.63
C GLN A 13 7.70 27.21 -31.95
N ASP A 14 7.04 26.32 -32.70
CA ASP A 14 6.26 25.23 -32.13
C ASP A 14 7.21 24.47 -31.21
N ALA A 15 7.38 24.96 -29.98
CA ALA A 15 8.07 24.28 -28.92
C ALA A 15 7.08 23.21 -28.50
N SER A 16 7.16 22.05 -29.16
CA SER A 16 6.51 20.87 -28.64
C SER A 16 6.98 20.75 -27.19
N PRO A 17 6.07 20.55 -26.22
CA PRO A 17 6.40 20.47 -24.79
C PRO A 17 7.34 19.28 -24.43
N LEU A 18 7.82 18.58 -25.45
CA LEU A 18 8.69 17.41 -25.42
C LEU A 18 10.11 17.70 -25.94
N LYS A 19 10.43 18.93 -26.35
CA LYS A 19 11.77 19.26 -26.92
C LYS A 19 12.93 18.90 -26.00
N ASP A 20 12.71 18.99 -24.69
CA ASP A 20 13.73 18.69 -23.67
C ASP A 20 13.55 17.30 -23.05
N TYR A 21 12.61 16.49 -23.56
CA TYR A 21 12.30 15.17 -23.03
C TYR A 21 13.19 14.11 -23.69
N ASP A 22 14.23 13.68 -22.99
CA ASP A 22 15.10 12.59 -23.43
C ASP A 22 14.50 11.22 -23.04
N PHE A 23 14.04 10.46 -24.04
CA PHE A 23 13.48 9.13 -23.89
C PHE A 23 14.48 8.08 -23.37
N GLN A 24 15.78 8.35 -23.45
CA GLN A 24 16.83 7.46 -22.93
C GLN A 24 17.27 7.85 -21.51
N SER A 25 16.81 8.98 -20.99
CA SER A 25 17.11 9.40 -19.62
C SER A 25 16.33 8.57 -18.60
N VAL A 26 16.93 8.36 -17.44
CA VAL A 26 16.25 7.72 -16.31
C VAL A 26 15.21 8.71 -15.77
N PRO A 27 13.91 8.37 -15.76
CA PRO A 27 12.88 9.28 -15.28
C PRO A 27 13.05 9.52 -13.78
N SER A 28 13.02 10.80 -13.38
CA SER A 28 13.04 11.15 -11.96
C SER A 28 11.67 10.87 -11.34
N LEU A 29 11.65 10.02 -10.31
CA LEU A 29 10.43 9.72 -9.55
C LEU A 29 10.14 10.77 -8.46
N ASN A 30 11.02 11.74 -8.24
CA ASN A 30 10.89 12.74 -7.17
C ASN A 30 9.62 13.59 -7.33
N ASN A 31 9.17 13.83 -8.57
CA ASN A 31 7.92 14.56 -8.81
C ASN A 31 6.66 13.68 -8.66
N LEU A 32 6.81 12.36 -8.58
CA LEU A 32 5.72 11.40 -8.51
C LEU A 32 5.47 10.90 -7.08
N VAL A 33 6.45 11.04 -6.20
CA VAL A 33 6.38 10.55 -4.81
C VAL A 33 6.62 11.73 -3.87
N PRO A 34 5.79 11.91 -2.82
CA PRO A 34 6.04 12.93 -1.81
C PRO A 34 7.42 12.75 -1.16
N ASP A 35 8.15 13.85 -0.98
CA ASP A 35 9.49 13.84 -0.33
C ASP A 35 9.45 13.32 1.11
N PHE A 36 8.29 13.44 1.76
CA PHE A 36 8.15 13.14 3.17
C PHE A 36 6.79 12.52 3.47
N PHE A 37 6.83 11.39 4.16
CA PHE A 37 5.68 10.76 4.77
C PHE A 37 5.87 10.86 6.27
N GLU A 38 5.09 11.72 6.95
CA GLU A 38 5.11 11.72 8.41
C GLU A 38 4.75 10.31 8.89
N PRO A 39 5.62 9.67 9.69
CA PRO A 39 5.32 8.34 10.19
C PRO A 39 4.05 8.45 11.05
N GLY A 40 2.99 7.79 10.59
CA GLY A 40 1.74 7.74 11.32
C GLY A 40 1.92 7.18 12.74
N PRO A 41 0.94 7.38 13.63
CA PRO A 41 1.01 6.87 14.99
C PRO A 41 1.27 5.36 14.96
N LYS A 42 2.28 4.90 15.71
CA LYS A 42 2.51 3.46 15.89
C LYS A 42 1.35 2.92 16.71
N THR A 43 0.48 2.11 16.11
CA THR A 43 -0.70 1.52 16.77
C THR A 43 -0.48 0.07 17.21
N VAL A 44 0.62 -0.53 16.76
CA VAL A 44 0.93 -1.95 16.96
C VAL A 44 2.31 -2.07 17.57
N LYS A 45 2.42 -2.89 18.61
CA LYS A 45 3.66 -3.21 19.29
C LYS A 45 4.44 -4.30 18.57
N SER A 46 3.77 -5.33 18.07
CA SER A 46 4.43 -6.42 17.33
C SER A 46 3.49 -7.12 16.36
N VAL A 47 4.10 -7.69 15.31
CA VAL A 47 3.45 -8.56 14.34
C VAL A 47 4.32 -9.80 14.16
N ALA A 48 3.73 -10.99 14.32
CA ALA A 48 4.43 -12.26 14.21
C ALA A 48 3.56 -13.32 13.51
N LEU A 49 4.18 -14.41 13.06
CA LEU A 49 3.45 -15.59 12.60
C LEU A 49 2.81 -16.29 13.80
N SER A 50 1.55 -16.71 13.64
CA SER A 50 0.87 -17.52 14.63
C SER A 50 1.45 -18.93 14.69
N SER A 51 1.42 -19.56 15.88
CA SER A 51 1.77 -20.97 16.09
C SER A 51 0.87 -21.94 15.32
N TRP A 52 -0.27 -21.46 14.82
CA TRP A 52 -1.20 -22.22 13.97
C TRP A 52 -0.79 -22.30 12.49
N ASN A 53 0.34 -21.70 12.10
CA ASN A 53 0.90 -21.90 10.76
C ASN A 53 1.70 -23.20 10.66
N PRO A 54 1.66 -23.90 9.51
CA PRO A 54 0.96 -23.53 8.27
C PRO A 54 -0.54 -23.89 8.29
N PRO A 55 -1.38 -23.24 7.47
CA PRO A 55 -2.80 -23.59 7.42
C PRO A 55 -3.03 -25.06 7.00
N PRO A 56 -3.93 -25.79 7.69
CA PRO A 56 -4.32 -27.15 7.31
C PRO A 56 -4.81 -27.24 5.87
N CYS A 57 -4.60 -28.38 5.22
CA CYS A 57 -4.90 -28.56 3.78
C CYS A 57 -6.33 -28.14 3.39
N HIS A 58 -7.33 -28.55 4.18
CA HIS A 58 -8.74 -28.22 3.94
C HIS A 58 -9.05 -26.71 4.05
N LEU A 59 -8.28 -25.95 4.84
CA LEU A 59 -8.42 -24.49 4.94
C LEU A 59 -7.65 -23.78 3.84
N ARG A 60 -6.50 -24.30 3.40
CA ARG A 60 -5.80 -23.77 2.21
C ARG A 60 -6.67 -23.84 0.96
N GLN A 61 -7.37 -24.95 0.75
CA GLN A 61 -8.33 -25.11 -0.35
C GLN A 61 -9.50 -24.11 -0.28
N ARG A 62 -9.82 -23.64 0.92
CA ARG A 62 -10.83 -22.59 1.14
C ARG A 62 -10.28 -21.18 0.99
N GLY A 63 -8.97 -21.01 0.77
CA GLY A 63 -8.34 -19.71 0.55
C GLY A 63 -7.56 -19.15 1.74
N HIS A 64 -7.34 -19.93 2.82
CA HIS A 64 -6.47 -19.49 3.91
C HIS A 64 -4.99 -19.53 3.49
N LEU A 65 -4.29 -18.41 3.64
CA LEU A 65 -2.90 -18.24 3.20
C LEU A 65 -1.91 -18.37 4.36
N LEU A 66 -2.16 -17.64 5.45
CA LEU A 66 -1.32 -17.63 6.66
C LEU A 66 -2.13 -17.13 7.87
N TYR A 67 -1.60 -17.35 9.06
CA TYR A 67 -2.13 -16.81 10.32
C TYR A 67 -1.12 -15.87 10.99
N MET A 68 -1.57 -14.78 11.59
CA MET A 68 -0.70 -13.81 12.24
C MET A 68 -1.19 -13.53 13.66
N VAL A 69 -0.26 -13.17 14.53
CA VAL A 69 -0.56 -12.58 15.83
C VAL A 69 -0.10 -11.14 15.81
N VAL A 70 -1.04 -10.24 16.09
CA VAL A 70 -0.78 -8.81 16.22
C VAL A 70 -0.99 -8.43 17.67
N THR A 71 0.00 -7.77 18.27
CA THR A 71 -0.09 -7.22 19.62
C THR A 71 -0.20 -5.70 19.52
N THR A 72 -1.28 -5.12 20.03
CA THR A 72 -1.45 -3.66 20.06
C THR A 72 -0.61 -3.03 21.16
N ASN A 73 -0.59 -1.69 21.22
CA ASN A 73 0.16 -0.97 22.26
C ASN A 73 -0.40 -1.20 23.67
N GLU A 74 -1.70 -1.47 23.77
CA GLU A 74 -2.43 -1.77 25.01
C GLU A 74 -2.12 -3.19 25.53
N GLY A 75 -1.36 -3.99 24.75
CA GLY A 75 -1.02 -5.36 25.10
C GLY A 75 -2.06 -6.40 24.67
N GLU A 76 -3.12 -5.98 23.98
CA GLU A 76 -4.12 -6.89 23.44
C GLU A 76 -3.56 -7.69 22.25
N GLN A 77 -3.85 -8.98 22.21
CA GLN A 77 -3.41 -9.88 21.14
C GLN A 77 -4.59 -10.32 20.26
N PHE A 78 -4.42 -10.14 18.96
CA PHE A 78 -5.39 -10.51 17.94
C PHE A 78 -4.81 -11.58 17.02
N GLN A 79 -5.56 -12.66 16.85
CA GLN A 79 -5.26 -13.70 15.87
C GLN A 79 -5.91 -13.31 14.54
N ILE A 80 -5.12 -13.13 13.50
CA ILE A 80 -5.56 -12.67 12.18
C ILE A 80 -5.41 -13.81 11.18
N THR A 81 -6.44 -14.05 10.39
CA THR A 81 -6.38 -14.89 9.20
C THR A 81 -6.08 -14.01 7.99
N SER A 82 -5.03 -14.35 7.25
CA SER A 82 -4.84 -13.90 5.88
C SER A 82 -5.55 -14.88 4.94
N HIS A 83 -6.46 -14.34 4.16
CA HIS A 83 -7.31 -15.05 3.24
C HIS A 83 -7.15 -14.45 1.84
N VAL A 84 -7.45 -15.22 0.80
CA VAL A 84 -7.45 -14.72 -0.59
C VAL A 84 -8.35 -13.50 -0.80
N SER A 85 -9.35 -13.28 0.07
CA SER A 85 -10.26 -12.13 0.04
C SER A 85 -9.84 -10.98 0.97
N GLY A 86 -8.69 -11.05 1.63
CA GLY A 86 -8.20 -10.03 2.57
C GLY A 86 -7.86 -10.59 3.95
N PHE A 87 -7.97 -9.75 4.98
CA PHE A 87 -7.60 -10.09 6.35
C PHE A 87 -8.77 -9.94 7.30
N PHE A 88 -8.89 -10.83 8.29
CA PHE A 88 -9.88 -10.70 9.35
C PHE A 88 -9.37 -11.26 10.67
N VAL A 89 -9.85 -10.69 11.79
CA VAL A 89 -9.60 -11.23 13.12
C VAL A 89 -10.44 -12.49 13.31
N ASN A 90 -9.81 -13.59 13.67
CA ASN A 90 -10.48 -14.86 13.93
C ASN A 90 -10.71 -15.08 15.44
N LYS A 91 -11.37 -16.18 15.78
CA LYS A 91 -11.70 -16.57 17.16
C LYS A 91 -10.61 -17.40 17.84
N SER A 92 -9.48 -17.62 17.17
CA SER A 92 -8.37 -18.37 17.75
C SER A 92 -7.78 -17.64 18.96
N SER A 93 -7.12 -18.40 19.82
CA SER A 93 -6.25 -17.94 20.89
C SER A 93 -4.88 -18.62 20.77
N ASN A 94 -3.97 -18.30 21.69
CA ASN A 94 -2.66 -18.97 21.74
C ASN A 94 -2.77 -20.47 22.10
N ALA A 95 -3.91 -20.91 22.66
CA ALA A 95 -4.12 -22.29 23.11
C ALA A 95 -5.16 -23.06 22.27
N LYS A 96 -6.09 -22.36 21.61
CA LYS A 96 -7.16 -22.99 20.83
C LYS A 96 -7.25 -22.37 19.43
N PHE A 97 -7.27 -23.23 18.42
CA PHE A 97 -7.51 -22.83 17.05
C PHE A 97 -9.01 -22.76 16.74
N ASP A 98 -9.45 -21.62 16.24
CA ASP A 98 -10.79 -21.38 15.68
C ASP A 98 -10.64 -20.40 14.48
N PRO A 99 -10.72 -20.90 13.23
CA PRO A 99 -10.43 -20.11 12.04
C PRO A 99 -11.55 -19.15 11.65
N TYR A 100 -12.70 -19.19 12.33
CA TYR A 100 -13.86 -18.40 11.93
C TYR A 100 -13.72 -16.92 12.35
N PRO A 101 -14.28 -15.98 11.58
CA PRO A 101 -14.25 -14.56 11.92
C PRO A 101 -14.82 -14.28 13.31
N ARG A 102 -14.12 -13.46 14.08
CA ARG A 102 -14.62 -12.92 15.35
C ARG A 102 -15.76 -11.95 15.03
N ALA A 103 -16.84 -12.03 15.82
CA ALA A 103 -17.92 -11.07 15.71
C ALA A 103 -17.39 -9.66 16.02
N SER A 104 -17.86 -8.66 15.28
CA SER A 104 -17.54 -7.26 15.60
C SER A 104 -17.96 -6.96 17.04
N PRO A 105 -17.17 -6.17 17.78
CA PRO A 105 -17.61 -5.67 19.08
C PRO A 105 -18.99 -5.01 18.92
N LYS A 106 -19.92 -5.33 19.81
CA LYS A 106 -21.19 -4.60 19.87
C LYS A 106 -20.83 -3.18 20.29
N GLY A 107 -20.98 -2.21 19.39
CA GLY A 107 -20.79 -0.80 19.69
C GLY A 107 -21.73 -0.40 20.84
N TYR A 108 -21.19 0.34 21.80
CA TYR A 108 -21.97 1.06 22.80
C TYR A 108 -22.25 2.48 22.30
#